data_AF-J0W594-F1
#
_entry.id   AF-J0W594-F1
#
_cell.length_a   1.000
_cell.length_b   1.000
_cell.length_c   1.000
_cell.angle_alpha   90.00
_cell.angle_beta   90.00
_cell.angle_gamma   90.00
#
_symmetry.space_group_name_H-M   'P 1'
#
loop_
_entity.id
_entity.type
_entity.pdbx_description
1 polymer ?
#
loop_
_entity_poly.entity_id
_entity_poly.type
_entity_poly.pdbx_seq_one_letter_code
_entity_poly.pdbx_strand_id
1 'polypeptide(L)'
;MNDQRPDGFTLIGLHKLAAQTGEGLVPELYEVFQQHAERQQIYQNVTLFPTWEARMPGEAATRPLGPAAANGDNILVFPSRNVRAGKESVGEAMYIAMNRFKVATGSEGDFETVWRNRDSSLAEVPGFVEFRLLRGKVDEEEGYTLYSSHTVWKSEADFQNWTKSESFRAAHRNAGDRKAMYKGPPVFEGFNVVDGI
;
A
#
# COMPACT_ATOMS: atom_id res chain seq x y z
N MET A 1 29.35 -16.07 -0.10
CA MET A 1 30.19 -16.00 -1.32
C MET A 1 29.83 -17.16 -2.22
N ASN A 2 29.05 -16.90 -3.25
CA ASN A 2 29.30 -17.48 -4.57
C ASN A 2 28.73 -16.52 -5.60
N ASP A 3 29.64 -15.69 -6.07
CA ASP A 3 29.48 -14.60 -7.02
C ASP A 3 29.44 -15.25 -8.41
N GLN A 4 28.27 -15.69 -8.89
CA GLN A 4 28.10 -16.14 -10.27
C GLN A 4 27.93 -14.91 -11.17
N ARG A 5 29.05 -14.24 -11.38
CA ARG A 5 29.28 -13.43 -12.58
C ARG A 5 29.14 -14.36 -13.79
N PRO A 6 28.60 -13.91 -14.93
CA PRO A 6 28.61 -14.72 -16.14
C PRO A 6 30.07 -15.05 -16.50
N ASP A 7 30.38 -16.34 -16.55
CA ASP A 7 31.74 -16.85 -16.70
C ASP A 7 32.41 -16.28 -17.95
N GLY A 8 33.65 -15.81 -17.83
CA GLY A 8 34.47 -15.41 -18.98
C GLY A 8 34.63 -16.50 -20.04
N PHE A 9 34.32 -17.76 -19.70
CA PHE A 9 34.32 -18.89 -20.62
C PHE A 9 33.23 -18.83 -21.70
N THR A 10 32.05 -18.26 -21.43
CA THR A 10 30.96 -18.14 -22.43
C THR A 10 31.28 -17.09 -23.49
N LEU A 11 31.92 -15.98 -23.10
CA LEU A 11 32.37 -14.94 -24.02
C LEU A 11 33.55 -15.37 -24.89
N ILE A 12 34.52 -16.11 -24.31
CA ILE A 12 35.66 -16.65 -25.07
C ILE A 12 35.18 -17.71 -26.08
N GLY A 13 34.17 -18.51 -25.73
CA GLY A 13 33.56 -19.50 -26.63
C GLY A 13 32.93 -18.87 -27.88
N LEU A 14 32.16 -17.78 -27.72
CA LEU A 14 31.57 -17.06 -28.84
C LEU A 14 32.62 -16.36 -29.72
N HIS A 15 33.64 -15.75 -29.13
CA HIS A 15 34.73 -15.11 -29.87
C HIS A 15 35.52 -16.11 -30.72
N LYS A 16 35.73 -17.34 -30.23
CA LYS A 16 36.41 -18.41 -30.97
C LYS A 16 35.58 -18.92 -32.15
N LEU A 17 34.24 -18.91 -32.02
CA LEU A 17 33.31 -19.32 -33.07
C LEU A 17 33.23 -18.27 -34.19
N ALA A 18 33.14 -16.98 -33.83
CA ALA A 18 33.09 -15.87 -34.79
C ALA A 18 34.39 -15.72 -35.61
N ALA A 19 35.55 -16.00 -35.00
CA ALA A 19 36.84 -16.03 -35.70
C ALA A 19 36.96 -17.18 -36.72
N GLN A 20 36.18 -18.27 -36.56
CA GLN A 20 36.20 -19.42 -37.45
C GLN A 20 35.21 -19.30 -38.62
N THR A 21 34.09 -18.59 -38.45
CA THR A 21 33.07 -18.41 -39.49
C THR A 21 33.26 -17.16 -40.35
N GLY A 22 34.21 -16.27 -40.01
CA GLY A 22 34.55 -15.10 -40.83
C GLY A 22 33.44 -14.04 -40.92
N GLU A 23 32.35 -14.20 -40.15
CA GLU A 23 31.27 -13.23 -40.06
C GLU A 23 31.50 -12.36 -38.83
N GLY A 24 32.07 -11.18 -39.07
CA GLY A 24 32.18 -10.10 -38.10
C GLY A 24 30.80 -9.49 -37.81
N LEU A 25 29.93 -10.23 -37.14
CA LEU A 25 28.76 -9.66 -36.47
C LEU A 25 29.11 -9.45 -35.00
N VAL A 26 29.71 -8.29 -34.82
CA VAL A 26 30.34 -7.66 -33.67
C VAL A 26 29.53 -6.35 -33.49
N PRO A 27 29.64 -5.64 -32.36
CA PRO A 27 28.64 -4.82 -31.64
C PRO A 27 27.21 -5.29 -31.28
N GLU A 28 26.30 -5.52 -32.23
CA GLU A 28 24.85 -5.34 -31.94
C GLU A 28 24.30 -6.39 -30.97
N LEU A 29 24.76 -7.63 -31.06
CA LEU A 29 24.39 -8.69 -30.12
C LEU A 29 24.95 -8.39 -28.71
N TYR A 30 26.15 -7.83 -28.62
CA TYR A 30 26.76 -7.44 -27.35
C TYR A 30 25.97 -6.31 -26.68
N GLU A 31 25.53 -5.32 -27.46
CA GLU A 31 24.64 -4.25 -26.97
C GLU A 31 23.30 -4.82 -26.48
N VAL A 32 22.67 -5.73 -27.23
CA VAL A 32 21.41 -6.36 -26.82
C VAL A 32 21.58 -7.15 -25.51
N PHE A 33 22.69 -7.88 -25.35
CA PHE A 33 22.97 -8.61 -24.10
C PHE A 33 23.26 -7.66 -22.93
N GLN A 34 23.99 -6.56 -23.14
CA GLN A 34 24.22 -5.56 -22.10
C GLN A 34 22.91 -4.89 -21.67
N GLN A 35 22.08 -4.46 -22.61
CA GLN A 35 20.77 -3.86 -22.31
C GLN A 35 19.85 -4.82 -21.57
N HIS A 36 19.89 -6.11 -21.91
CA HIS A 36 19.12 -7.13 -21.20
C HIS A 36 19.61 -7.32 -19.76
N ALA A 37 20.93 -7.38 -19.54
CA ALA A 37 21.53 -7.51 -18.22
C ALA A 37 21.24 -6.30 -17.32
N GLU A 38 21.33 -5.07 -17.85
CA GLU A 38 21.01 -3.84 -17.11
C GLU A 38 19.52 -3.80 -16.71
N ARG A 39 18.61 -4.17 -17.61
CA ARG A 39 17.17 -4.19 -17.30
C ARG A 39 16.80 -5.21 -16.23
N GLN A 40 17.44 -6.38 -16.22
CA GLN A 40 17.21 -7.39 -15.17
C GLN A 40 17.67 -6.94 -13.79
N GLN A 41 18.66 -6.04 -13.70
CA GLN A 41 19.06 -5.42 -12.44
C GLN A 41 18.04 -4.39 -11.94
N ILE A 42 17.44 -3.61 -12.85
CA ILE A 42 16.46 -2.57 -12.51
C ILE A 42 15.06 -3.16 -12.24
N TYR A 43 14.68 -4.18 -13.00
CA TYR A 43 13.35 -4.81 -12.94
C TYR A 43 13.47 -6.33 -12.79
N GLN A 44 13.66 -6.80 -11.56
CA GLN A 44 13.89 -8.22 -11.25
C GLN A 44 12.75 -9.17 -11.69
N ASN A 45 11.53 -8.65 -11.87
CA ASN A 45 10.32 -9.41 -12.21
C ASN A 45 9.70 -9.02 -13.55
N VAL A 46 10.41 -8.27 -14.41
CA VAL A 46 9.92 -7.87 -15.73
C VAL A 46 10.73 -8.61 -16.81
N THR A 47 10.04 -9.30 -17.71
CA THR A 47 10.63 -9.96 -18.88
C THR A 47 10.00 -9.39 -20.14
N LEU A 48 10.81 -9.18 -21.19
CA LEU A 48 10.30 -8.73 -22.47
C LEU A 48 9.45 -9.84 -23.09
N PHE A 49 8.25 -9.48 -23.55
CA PHE A 49 7.38 -10.43 -24.22
C PHE A 49 8.03 -10.89 -25.54
N PRO A 50 8.17 -12.21 -25.80
CA PRO A 50 8.82 -12.71 -27.00
C PRO A 50 7.88 -12.53 -28.21
N THR A 51 7.88 -11.33 -28.79
CA THR A 51 7.02 -10.99 -29.94
C THR A 51 7.25 -11.88 -31.16
N TRP A 52 8.44 -12.48 -31.27
CA TRP A 52 8.80 -13.43 -32.33
C TRP A 52 8.18 -14.83 -32.14
N GLU A 53 7.73 -15.17 -30.94
CA GLU A 53 6.94 -16.38 -30.65
C GLU A 53 5.42 -16.09 -30.65
N ALA A 54 5.03 -14.84 -30.80
CA ALA A 54 3.63 -14.43 -30.76
C ALA A 54 2.94 -14.67 -32.11
N ARG A 55 1.72 -15.21 -32.06
CA ARG A 55 0.85 -15.29 -33.24
C ARG A 55 0.42 -13.90 -33.70
N MET A 56 0.25 -13.69 -35.00
CA MET A 56 -0.28 -12.43 -35.49
C MET A 56 -1.80 -12.34 -35.24
N PRO A 57 -2.35 -11.11 -35.07
CA PRO A 57 -3.80 -10.94 -34.93
C PRO A 57 -4.56 -11.56 -36.13
N GLY A 58 -5.52 -12.43 -35.85
CA GLY A 58 -6.32 -13.11 -36.87
C GLY A 58 -5.81 -14.49 -37.31
N GLU A 59 -4.60 -14.89 -36.92
CA GLU A 59 -4.10 -16.24 -37.19
C GLU A 59 -4.68 -17.27 -36.22
N ALA A 60 -5.08 -18.42 -36.75
CA ALA A 60 -5.53 -19.55 -35.95
C ALA A 60 -4.39 -20.08 -35.06
N ALA A 61 -4.72 -20.47 -33.83
CA ALA A 61 -3.72 -21.01 -32.91
C ALA A 61 -3.16 -22.34 -33.45
N THR A 62 -1.84 -22.41 -33.62
CA THR A 62 -1.13 -23.62 -34.06
C THR A 62 -1.00 -24.66 -32.95
N ARG A 63 -1.08 -24.23 -31.69
CA ARG A 63 -1.05 -25.10 -30.51
C ARG A 63 -2.46 -25.28 -29.96
N PRO A 64 -2.91 -26.53 -29.73
CA PRO A 64 -4.17 -26.75 -29.03
C PRO A 64 -4.06 -26.13 -27.64
N LEU A 65 -5.08 -25.36 -27.25
CA LEU A 65 -5.17 -24.88 -25.88
C LEU A 65 -5.27 -26.12 -24.97
N GLY A 66 -4.49 -26.15 -23.88
CA GLY A 66 -4.46 -27.28 -22.97
C GLY A 66 -5.83 -27.64 -22.40
N PRO A 67 -6.02 -28.80 -21.75
CA PRO A 67 -7.32 -29.28 -21.29
C PRO A 67 -8.08 -28.30 -20.39
N ALA A 68 -7.37 -27.44 -19.66
CA ALA A 68 -7.98 -26.35 -18.87
C ALA A 68 -8.81 -25.36 -19.71
N ALA A 69 -8.49 -25.20 -21.00
CA ALA A 69 -9.25 -24.34 -21.90
C ALA A 69 -10.59 -24.92 -22.34
N ALA A 70 -10.77 -26.24 -22.25
CA ALA A 70 -12.05 -26.87 -22.57
C ALA A 70 -13.15 -26.44 -21.58
N ASN A 71 -12.76 -26.06 -20.36
CA ASN A 71 -13.67 -25.72 -19.27
C ASN A 71 -13.71 -24.19 -18.99
N GLY A 72 -12.89 -23.40 -19.69
CA GLY A 72 -12.76 -21.95 -19.45
C GLY A 72 -11.80 -21.56 -18.32
N ASP A 73 -11.09 -22.52 -17.71
CA ASP A 73 -10.15 -22.30 -16.61
C ASP A 73 -8.83 -21.62 -17.05
N ASN A 74 -8.67 -21.38 -18.35
CA ASN A 74 -7.57 -20.61 -18.94
C ASN A 74 -7.87 -19.11 -19.05
N ILE A 75 -9.05 -18.65 -18.62
CA ILE A 75 -9.43 -17.24 -18.61
C ILE A 75 -9.15 -16.66 -17.23
N LEU A 76 -8.05 -15.92 -17.10
CA LEU A 76 -7.83 -15.03 -15.96
C LEU A 76 -8.73 -13.81 -16.11
N VAL A 77 -9.89 -13.85 -15.46
CA VAL A 77 -10.77 -12.67 -15.34
C VAL A 77 -10.11 -11.72 -14.35
N PHE A 78 -9.52 -10.64 -14.86
CA PHE A 78 -9.15 -9.52 -14.00
C PHE A 78 -10.43 -8.92 -13.42
N PRO A 79 -10.54 -8.69 -12.10
CA PRO A 79 -11.72 -8.09 -11.53
C PRO A 79 -11.87 -6.67 -12.13
N SER A 80 -12.86 -6.50 -13.00
CA SER A 80 -13.30 -5.20 -13.45
C SER A 80 -13.74 -4.42 -12.22
N ARG A 81 -12.98 -3.37 -11.86
CA ARG A 81 -13.39 -2.46 -10.80
C ARG A 81 -14.64 -1.73 -11.31
N ASN A 82 -15.80 -2.17 -10.80
CA ASN A 82 -17.15 -1.60 -10.88
C ASN A 82 -18.08 -2.18 -11.95
N VAL A 83 -19.05 -2.99 -11.53
CA VAL A 83 -20.45 -2.59 -11.24
C VAL A 83 -21.22 -3.89 -10.94
N ARG A 84 -21.53 -4.15 -9.66
CA ARG A 84 -22.65 -5.04 -9.30
C ARG A 84 -23.86 -4.15 -9.02
N ALA A 85 -24.70 -3.99 -10.02
CA ALA A 85 -26.11 -3.69 -9.82
C ALA A 85 -26.78 -4.96 -9.26
N GLY A 86 -26.66 -5.14 -7.96
CA GLY A 86 -27.37 -6.11 -7.15
C GLY A 86 -27.79 -5.38 -5.89
N LYS A 87 -29.09 -5.31 -5.66
CA LYS A 87 -29.78 -4.42 -4.74
C LYS A 87 -29.44 -4.73 -3.27
N GLU A 88 -28.37 -4.11 -2.76
CA GLU A 88 -28.17 -3.76 -1.36
C GLU A 88 -27.18 -2.59 -1.31
N SER A 89 -27.67 -1.39 -1.65
CA SER A 89 -26.99 -0.15 -1.31
C SER A 89 -27.25 0.13 0.17
N VAL A 90 -26.53 -0.55 1.05
CA VAL A 90 -26.13 0.12 2.30
C VAL A 90 -25.02 1.04 1.84
N GLY A 91 -25.33 2.33 1.66
CA GLY A 91 -24.27 3.33 1.47
C GLY A 91 -23.24 3.09 2.57
N GLU A 92 -21.96 2.98 2.21
CA GLU A 92 -20.88 2.90 3.19
C GLU A 92 -20.84 4.27 3.89
N ALA A 93 -21.75 4.46 4.85
CA ALA A 93 -21.82 5.66 5.67
C ALA A 93 -20.62 5.66 6.63
N MET A 94 -19.43 5.89 6.09
CA MET A 94 -18.22 5.98 6.88
C MET A 94 -18.28 7.25 7.73
N TYR A 95 -18.07 7.07 9.03
CA TYR A 95 -17.99 8.18 9.98
C TYR A 95 -16.55 8.36 10.44
N ILE A 96 -16.07 9.60 10.38
CA ILE A 96 -14.73 9.96 10.81
C ILE A 96 -14.83 10.79 12.08
N ALA A 97 -14.22 10.29 13.14
CA ALA A 97 -14.06 11.01 14.39
C ALA A 97 -12.61 11.48 14.53
N MET A 98 -12.45 12.79 14.68
CA MET A 98 -11.15 13.43 14.89
C MET A 98 -11.12 14.16 16.23
N ASN A 99 -10.03 13.98 16.98
CA ASN A 99 -9.75 14.84 18.15
C ASN A 99 -8.46 15.58 17.89
N ARG A 100 -8.52 16.91 17.95
CA ARG A 100 -7.38 17.80 17.82
C ARG A 100 -6.76 18.07 19.19
N PHE A 101 -5.47 17.85 19.30
CA PHE A 101 -4.67 18.11 20.49
C PHE A 101 -3.67 19.21 20.17
N LYS A 102 -3.67 20.29 20.97
CA LYS A 102 -2.57 21.25 20.97
C LYS A 102 -1.54 20.79 21.99
N VAL A 103 -0.43 20.21 21.56
CA VAL A 103 0.62 19.68 22.46
C VAL A 103 1.69 20.75 22.62
N ALA A 104 2.03 21.11 23.85
CA ALA A 104 3.05 22.13 24.11
C ALA A 104 4.40 21.70 23.51
N THR A 105 5.10 22.65 22.86
CA THR A 105 6.42 22.39 22.26
C THR A 105 7.38 21.80 23.28
N GLY A 106 8.08 20.73 22.89
CA GLY A 106 8.99 19.97 23.75
C GLY A 106 8.34 18.77 24.45
N SER A 107 7.01 18.66 24.44
CA SER A 107 6.29 17.53 25.04
C SER A 107 5.83 16.47 24.03
N GLU A 108 6.23 16.58 22.76
CA GLU A 108 5.78 15.69 21.68
C GLU A 108 6.20 14.23 21.90
N GLY A 109 7.43 14.00 22.34
CA GLY A 109 7.93 12.64 22.56
C GLY A 109 7.17 11.90 23.66
N ASP A 110 6.83 12.62 24.74
CA ASP A 110 6.02 12.09 25.82
C ASP A 110 4.58 11.82 25.35
N PHE A 111 4.01 12.73 24.54
CA PHE A 111 2.70 12.53 23.92
C PHE A 111 2.66 11.27 23.05
N GLU A 112 3.60 11.13 22.11
CA GLU A 112 3.69 9.96 21.24
C GLU A 112 3.88 8.66 22.02
N THR A 113 4.65 8.70 23.12
CA THR A 113 4.87 7.54 24.00
C THR A 113 3.59 7.12 24.71
N VAL A 114 2.79 8.08 25.19
CA VAL A 114 1.47 7.79 25.79
C VAL A 114 0.56 7.10 24.77
N TRP A 115 0.54 7.57 23.52
CA TRP A 115 -0.30 6.95 22.48
C TRP A 115 0.21 5.59 22.02
N ARG A 116 1.53 5.37 22.01
CA ARG A 116 2.14 4.08 21.67
C ARG A 116 1.86 3.00 22.73
N ASN A 117 1.88 3.39 24.00
CA ASN A 117 1.68 2.48 25.13
C ASN A 117 0.21 2.39 25.58
N ARG A 118 -0.70 3.03 24.84
CA ARG A 118 -2.13 2.92 25.11
C ARG A 118 -2.60 1.51 24.78
N ASP A 119 -3.23 0.87 25.76
CA ASP A 119 -3.98 -0.36 25.53
C ASP A 119 -5.16 -0.06 24.59
N SER A 120 -5.06 -0.51 23.35
CA SER A 120 -6.01 -0.21 22.29
C SER A 120 -6.91 -1.42 22.04
N SER A 121 -7.86 -1.68 22.95
CA SER A 121 -8.99 -2.59 22.70
C SER A 121 -9.95 -2.07 21.62
N LEU A 122 -9.61 -0.95 20.96
CA LEU A 122 -10.42 -0.29 19.94
C LEU A 122 -10.62 -1.18 18.71
N ALA A 123 -9.63 -2.01 18.37
CA ALA A 123 -9.69 -2.93 17.25
C ALA A 123 -10.79 -4.01 17.40
N GLU A 124 -11.20 -4.30 18.63
CA GLU A 124 -12.23 -5.30 18.95
C GLU A 124 -13.65 -4.71 18.96
N VAL A 125 -13.77 -3.39 18.83
CA VAL A 125 -15.05 -2.70 18.93
C VAL A 125 -15.82 -2.88 17.62
N PRO A 126 -17.09 -3.33 17.67
CA PRO A 126 -17.94 -3.42 16.49
C PRO A 126 -18.02 -2.08 15.74
N GLY A 127 -17.83 -2.15 14.43
CA GLY A 127 -17.91 -0.98 13.56
C GLY A 127 -16.63 -0.13 13.51
N PHE A 128 -15.60 -0.42 14.31
CA PHE A 128 -14.29 0.19 14.13
C PHE A 128 -13.64 -0.31 12.83
N VAL A 129 -13.02 0.62 12.09
CA VAL A 129 -12.32 0.30 10.83
C VAL A 129 -10.83 0.56 10.96
N GLU A 130 -10.46 1.78 11.38
CA GLU A 130 -9.05 2.16 11.44
C GLU A 130 -8.80 3.30 12.44
N PHE A 131 -7.59 3.34 12.97
CA PHE A 131 -7.06 4.44 13.77
C PHE A 131 -5.71 4.91 13.22
N ARG A 132 -5.54 6.23 13.14
CA ARG A 132 -4.25 6.88 12.87
C ARG A 132 -4.04 8.04 13.83
N LEU A 133 -2.79 8.26 14.23
CA LEU A 133 -2.38 9.48 14.91
C LEU A 133 -1.60 10.34 13.91
N LEU A 134 -2.07 11.56 13.69
CA LEU A 134 -1.52 12.51 12.74
C LEU A 134 -0.77 13.60 13.48
N ARG A 135 0.43 13.93 13.00
CA ARG A 135 1.23 15.07 13.47
C ARG A 135 1.18 16.17 12.43
N GLY A 136 0.74 17.35 12.85
CA GLY A 136 0.69 18.57 12.05
C GLY A 136 1.95 19.41 12.19
N LYS A 137 1.90 20.63 11.65
CA LYS A 137 2.98 21.61 11.78
C LYS A 137 3.08 22.12 13.23
N VAL A 138 4.29 22.55 13.57
CA VAL A 138 4.55 23.33 14.79
C VAL A 138 4.06 24.75 14.53
N ASP A 139 3.26 25.26 15.45
CA ASP A 139 2.86 26.66 15.55
C ASP A 139 3.84 27.33 16.51
N GLU A 140 4.84 28.03 15.96
CA GLU A 140 5.88 28.69 16.75
C GLU A 140 5.37 29.91 17.50
N GLU A 141 4.35 30.59 16.97
CA GLU A 141 3.77 31.81 17.54
C GLU A 141 2.93 31.48 18.79
N GLU A 142 2.08 30.47 18.70
CA GLU A 142 1.31 29.97 19.83
C GLU A 142 2.07 28.91 20.65
N GLY A 143 3.22 28.44 20.19
CA GLY A 143 4.13 27.50 20.85
C GLY A 143 3.53 26.11 21.11
N TYR A 144 2.92 25.48 20.10
CA TYR A 144 2.42 24.11 20.18
C TYR A 144 2.60 23.35 18.87
N THR A 145 2.62 22.03 18.96
CA THR A 145 2.48 21.13 17.81
C THR A 145 1.05 20.62 17.75
N LEU A 146 0.40 20.75 16.59
CA LEU A 146 -0.93 20.19 16.39
C LEU A 146 -0.83 18.68 16.19
N TYR A 147 -1.60 17.92 16.95
CA TYR A 147 -1.85 16.51 16.69
C TYR A 147 -3.33 16.27 16.43
N SER A 148 -3.65 15.26 15.65
CA SER A 148 -5.02 14.81 15.45
C SER A 148 -5.12 13.29 15.53
N SER A 149 -6.00 12.79 16.38
CA SER A 149 -6.45 11.39 16.26
C SER A 149 -7.44 11.30 15.10
N HIS A 150 -7.36 10.25 14.31
CA HIS A 150 -8.23 9.99 13.18
C HIS A 150 -8.76 8.57 13.28
N THR A 151 -10.04 8.42 13.59
CA THR A 151 -10.73 7.13 13.64
C THR A 151 -11.78 7.02 12.55
N VAL A 152 -11.79 5.89 11.85
CA VAL A 152 -12.81 5.56 10.84
C VAL A 152 -13.74 4.50 11.40
N TRP A 153 -15.03 4.71 11.20
CA TRP A 153 -16.12 3.86 11.66
C TRP A 153 -17.05 3.51 10.51
N LYS A 154 -17.68 2.34 10.59
CA LYS A 154 -18.68 1.88 9.61
C LYS A 154 -19.97 2.72 9.63
N SER A 155 -20.26 3.37 10.75
CA SER A 155 -21.40 4.28 10.91
C SER A 155 -21.19 5.24 12.08
N GLU A 156 -21.89 6.37 12.08
CA GLU A 156 -21.95 7.27 13.23
C GLU A 156 -22.53 6.56 14.47
N ALA A 157 -23.49 5.66 14.29
CA ALA A 157 -24.10 4.91 15.36
C ALA A 157 -23.09 4.00 16.08
N ASP A 158 -22.19 3.35 15.34
CA ASP A 158 -21.13 2.51 15.92
C ASP A 158 -20.17 3.35 16.78
N PHE A 159 -19.78 4.54 16.30
CA PHE A 159 -19.00 5.49 17.09
C PHE A 159 -19.75 5.92 18.36
N GLN A 160 -21.02 6.31 18.25
CA GLN A 160 -21.83 6.71 19.39
C GLN A 160 -22.00 5.57 20.41
N ASN A 161 -22.16 4.33 19.95
CA ASN A 161 -22.23 3.15 20.81
C ASN A 161 -20.90 2.92 21.54
N TRP A 162 -19.79 3.04 20.82
CA TRP A 162 -18.46 2.97 21.41
C TRP A 162 -18.27 4.01 22.51
N THR A 163 -18.62 5.28 22.29
CA THR A 163 -18.45 6.35 23.31
C THR A 163 -19.21 6.08 24.62
N LYS A 164 -20.25 5.24 24.60
CA LYS A 164 -21.03 4.84 25.78
C LYS A 164 -20.50 3.57 26.46
N SER A 165 -19.60 2.84 25.80
CA SER A 165 -19.09 1.54 26.25
C SER A 165 -18.06 1.65 27.37
N GLU A 166 -17.79 0.52 28.05
CA GLU A 166 -16.70 0.44 29.02
C GLU A 166 -15.32 0.57 28.38
N SER A 167 -15.15 0.10 27.14
CA SER A 167 -13.90 0.24 26.39
C SER A 167 -13.51 1.71 26.21
N PHE A 168 -14.49 2.60 25.96
CA PHE A 168 -14.26 4.04 25.90
C PHE A 168 -13.84 4.61 27.26
N ARG A 169 -14.53 4.22 28.34
CA ARG A 169 -14.17 4.64 29.70
C ARG A 169 -12.78 4.15 30.10
N ALA A 170 -12.39 2.93 29.72
CA ALA A 170 -11.06 2.38 29.96
C ALA A 170 -9.98 3.17 29.20
N ALA A 171 -10.20 3.41 27.91
CA ALA A 171 -9.28 4.18 27.07
C ALA A 171 -9.10 5.64 27.52
N HIS A 172 -10.11 6.23 28.16
CA HIS A 172 -10.09 7.63 28.62
C HIS A 172 -9.92 7.78 30.14
N ARG A 173 -9.75 6.69 30.89
CA ARG A 173 -9.66 6.71 32.37
C ARG A 173 -8.57 7.65 32.89
N ASN A 174 -7.45 7.75 32.15
CA ASN A 174 -6.30 8.55 32.54
C ASN A 174 -6.15 9.83 31.69
N ALA A 175 -7.21 10.27 31.00
CA ALA A 175 -7.17 11.47 30.16
C ALA A 175 -6.99 12.77 30.99
N GLY A 176 -7.40 12.74 32.27
CA GLY A 176 -7.31 13.89 33.18
C GLY A 176 -5.95 14.13 33.83
N ASP A 177 -5.12 13.09 33.96
CA ASP A 177 -3.87 13.15 34.74
C ASP A 177 -2.71 13.84 34.00
N ARG A 178 -2.90 14.14 32.71
CA ARG A 178 -1.82 14.58 31.81
C ARG A 178 -2.03 15.98 31.23
N LYS A 179 -2.84 16.81 31.91
CA LYS A 179 -3.18 18.19 31.50
C LYS A 179 -1.98 19.09 31.23
N ALA A 180 -0.84 18.86 31.90
CA ALA A 180 0.35 19.70 31.77
C ALA A 180 0.97 19.71 30.35
N MET A 181 0.71 18.67 29.56
CA MET A 181 1.24 18.52 28.20
C MET A 181 0.44 19.28 27.14
N TYR A 182 -0.80 19.65 27.46
CA TYR A 182 -1.76 20.18 26.48
C TYR A 182 -1.96 21.69 26.64
N LYS A 183 -1.95 22.42 25.53
CA LYS A 183 -2.42 23.81 25.46
C LYS A 183 -3.92 23.85 25.25
N GLY A 184 -4.65 23.61 26.34
CA GLY A 184 -6.11 23.59 26.36
C GLY A 184 -6.70 22.19 26.16
N PRO A 185 -8.04 22.08 26.22
CA PRO A 185 -8.73 20.81 26.03
C PRO A 185 -8.65 20.34 24.56
N PRO A 186 -8.70 19.02 24.30
CA PRO A 186 -8.87 18.50 22.96
C PRO A 186 -10.18 18.97 22.33
N VAL A 187 -10.17 19.27 21.03
CA VAL A 187 -11.36 19.67 20.27
C VAL A 187 -11.80 18.50 19.40
N PHE A 188 -13.03 18.03 19.61
CA PHE A 188 -13.63 16.95 18.83
C PHE A 188 -14.31 17.48 17.57
N GLU A 189 -14.11 16.77 16.46
CA GLU A 189 -14.74 17.03 15.17
C GLU A 189 -15.23 15.69 14.59
N GLY A 190 -16.52 15.62 14.25
CA GLY A 190 -17.14 14.43 13.67
C GLY A 190 -17.61 14.72 12.25
N PHE A 191 -17.34 13.80 11.32
CA PHE A 191 -17.63 13.97 9.90
C PHE A 191 -18.32 12.73 9.34
N ASN A 192 -19.33 12.96 8.51
CA ASN A 192 -19.88 11.94 7.63
C ASN A 192 -19.14 12.02 6.29
N VAL A 193 -18.68 10.89 5.78
CA VAL A 193 -18.06 10.83 4.45
C VAL A 193 -19.12 11.10 3.40
N VAL A 194 -18.79 11.94 2.42
CA VAL A 194 -19.66 12.26 1.29
C VAL A 194 -19.36 11.25 0.18
N ASP A 195 -20.33 10.42 -0.14
CA ASP A 195 -20.20 9.40 -1.18
C ASP A 195 -20.10 10.01 -2.59
N GLY A 196 -19.27 9.40 -3.44
CA GLY A 196 -19.23 9.70 -4.87
C GLY A 196 -18.37 10.89 -5.30
N ILE A 197 -17.51 11.38 -4.41
CA ILE A 197 -16.44 12.36 -4.69
C ILE A 197 -15.08 11.69 -4.50
#